data_AF-A0A1W9Z9M7-F1
#
_entry.id   AF-A0A1W9Z9M7-F1
#
_cell.length_a   1.000
_cell.length_b   1.000
_cell.length_c   1.000
_cell.angle_alpha   90.00
_cell.angle_beta   90.00
_cell.angle_gamma   90.00
#
_symmetry.space_group_name_H-M   'P 1'
#
loop_
_entity.id
_entity.type
_entity.pdbx_description
1 polymer ?
#
loop_
_entity_poly.entity_id
_entity_poly.type
_entity_poly.pdbx_seq_one_letter_code
_entity_poly.pdbx_strand_id
1 'polypeptide(L)'
;MLTKYQTLDDKSRKDLGAPTGNEQKNPDGGIYQQFDGGVIVYKTQAYVVWGKIRDKWNELGGSQGKLGYPTSDEIDTPEGHKKSTFEHGAITWKPGDAEATVTYS
;
A
#
# COMPACT_ATOMS: atom_id res chain seq x y z
N MET A 1 1.37 4.36 -12.65
CA MET A 1 0.58 5.07 -11.63
C MET A 1 -0.87 5.28 -12.09
N LEU A 2 -1.12 6.15 -13.08
CA LEU A 2 -2.48 6.38 -13.61
C LEU A 2 -3.18 5.11 -14.13
N THR A 3 -2.45 4.21 -14.79
CA THR A 3 -2.99 2.94 -15.28
C THR A 3 -3.56 2.09 -14.14
N LYS A 4 -2.88 2.01 -12.99
CA LYS A 4 -3.36 1.25 -11.83
C LYS A 4 -4.63 1.87 -11.25
N TYR A 5 -4.67 3.19 -11.13
CA TYR A 5 -5.85 3.92 -10.65
C TYR A 5 -7.08 3.67 -11.55
N GLN A 6 -6.87 3.63 -12.87
CA GLN A 6 -7.95 3.38 -13.84
C GLN A 6 -8.48 1.95 -13.81
N THR A 7 -7.66 0.97 -13.40
CA THR A 7 -8.09 -0.44 -13.26
C THR A 7 -8.90 -0.74 -12.01
N LEU A 8 -8.94 0.18 -11.04
CA LEU A 8 -9.76 0.03 -9.85
C LEU A 8 -11.25 0.04 -10.22
N ASP A 9 -12.09 -0.63 -9.44
CA ASP A 9 -13.54 -0.47 -9.58
C ASP A 9 -14.02 0.84 -8.92
N ASP A 10 -15.30 1.18 -9.10
CA ASP A 10 -15.87 2.43 -8.55
C ASP A 10 -15.77 2.50 -7.03
N LYS A 11 -15.95 1.36 -6.35
CA LYS A 11 -15.85 1.29 -4.90
C LYS A 11 -14.43 1.56 -4.43
N SER A 12 -13.45 0.90 -5.02
CA SER A 12 -12.03 1.06 -4.66
C SER A 12 -11.53 2.46 -4.95
N ARG A 13 -11.94 3.08 -6.07
CA ARG A 13 -11.64 4.51 -6.33
C ARG A 13 -12.23 5.43 -5.26
N LYS A 14 -13.49 5.19 -4.88
CA LYS A 14 -14.16 5.97 -3.83
C LYS A 14 -13.48 5.79 -2.47
N ASP A 15 -13.11 4.56 -2.12
CA ASP A 15 -12.43 4.25 -0.86
C ASP A 15 -10.99 4.80 -0.83
N LEU A 16 -10.32 4.87 -1.99
CA LEU A 16 -8.97 5.45 -2.09
C LEU A 16 -9.00 6.96 -1.81
N GLY A 17 -10.07 7.64 -2.23
CA GLY A 17 -10.29 9.05 -1.94
C GLY A 17 -9.48 9.98 -2.83
N ALA A 18 -9.34 11.24 -2.40
CA ALA A 18 -8.62 12.24 -3.17
C ALA A 18 -7.10 12.07 -3.01
N PRO A 19 -6.30 12.45 -4.03
CA PRO A 19 -4.86 12.54 -3.86
C PRO A 19 -4.51 13.62 -2.85
N THR A 20 -3.59 13.34 -1.92
CA THR A 20 -3.19 14.30 -0.87
C THR A 20 -2.10 15.27 -1.33
N GLY A 21 -1.70 15.21 -2.60
CA GLY A 21 -0.63 15.99 -3.20
C GLY A 21 -0.31 15.52 -4.61
N ASN A 22 0.80 16.00 -5.17
CA ASN A 22 1.28 15.52 -6.46
C ASN A 22 2.02 14.19 -6.34
N GLU A 23 2.19 13.51 -7.47
CA GLU A 23 3.01 12.32 -7.58
C GLU A 23 4.46 12.63 -7.17
N GLN A 24 5.06 11.72 -6.41
CA GLN A 24 6.41 11.85 -5.89
C GLN A 24 7.30 10.72 -6.41
N LYS A 25 8.58 11.04 -6.64
CA LYS A 25 9.58 10.10 -7.13
C LYS A 25 10.64 9.84 -6.06
N ASN A 26 10.93 8.58 -5.79
CA ASN A 26 12.04 8.16 -4.94
C ASN A 26 13.37 8.23 -5.71
N PRO A 27 14.50 8.45 -5.02
CA PRO A 27 15.83 8.52 -5.65
C PRO A 27 16.22 7.28 -6.45
N ASP A 28 15.71 6.11 -6.04
CA ASP A 28 15.94 4.82 -6.68
C ASP A 28 15.04 4.56 -7.91
N GLY A 29 14.24 5.55 -8.31
CA GLY A 29 13.37 5.50 -9.49
C GLY A 29 11.95 5.00 -9.26
N GLY A 30 11.59 4.56 -8.04
CA GLY A 30 10.18 4.28 -7.76
C GLY A 30 9.33 5.54 -7.67
N ILE A 31 8.02 5.39 -7.84
CA ILE A 31 7.07 6.51 -7.93
C ILE A 31 5.87 6.19 -7.03
N TYR A 32 5.35 7.15 -6.29
CA TYR A 32 4.15 6.97 -5.48
C TYR A 32 3.24 8.19 -5.52
N GLN A 33 1.95 7.95 -5.29
CA GLN A 33 0.92 8.95 -5.13
C GLN A 33 0.12 8.59 -3.88
N GLN A 34 0.16 9.47 -2.88
CA GLN A 34 -0.64 9.34 -1.67
C GLN A 34 -2.08 9.78 -1.92
N PHE A 35 -3.01 9.06 -1.32
CA PHE A 35 -4.44 9.35 -1.29
C PHE A 35 -4.97 9.23 0.14
N ASP A 36 -6.16 9.76 0.41
CA ASP A 36 -6.75 9.72 1.76
C ASP A 36 -6.80 8.29 2.32
N GLY A 37 -7.30 7.35 1.53
CA GLY A 37 -7.52 5.95 1.92
C GLY A 37 -6.33 5.01 1.69
N GLY A 38 -5.25 5.46 1.05
CA GLY A 38 -4.14 4.58 0.72
C GLY A 38 -3.06 5.24 -0.14
N VAL A 39 -2.27 4.42 -0.81
CA VAL A 39 -1.19 4.86 -1.68
C VAL A 39 -1.12 3.94 -2.89
N ILE A 40 -0.95 4.52 -4.06
CA ILE A 40 -0.50 3.76 -5.23
C ILE A 40 1.02 3.94 -5.29
N VAL A 41 1.76 2.86 -5.48
CA VAL A 41 3.22 2.91 -5.60
C VAL A 41 3.69 1.97 -6.70
N TYR A 42 4.68 2.42 -7.45
CA TYR A 42 5.27 1.75 -8.59
C TYR A 42 6.80 1.62 -8.43
N LYS A 43 7.33 0.44 -8.77
CA LYS A 43 8.77 0.23 -9.00
C LYS A 43 9.00 -0.52 -10.31
N THR A 44 8.49 -1.74 -10.37
CA THR A 44 8.42 -2.58 -11.58
C THR A 44 6.96 -2.75 -12.01
N GLN A 45 6.08 -2.92 -11.02
CA GLN A 45 4.63 -2.95 -11.13
C GLN A 45 4.00 -1.99 -10.11
N ALA A 46 2.78 -1.55 -10.39
CA ALA A 46 2.03 -0.65 -9.51
C ALA A 46 1.04 -1.43 -8.63
N TYR A 47 1.08 -1.18 -7.34
CA TYR A 47 0.20 -1.78 -6.34
C TYR A 47 -0.46 -0.70 -5.49
N VAL A 48 -1.61 -1.05 -4.91
CA VAL A 48 -2.27 -0.23 -3.90
C VAL A 48 -1.99 -0.81 -2.52
N VAL A 49 -1.56 0.05 -1.59
CA VAL A 49 -1.49 -0.28 -0.17
C VAL A 49 -2.52 0.57 0.56
N TRP A 50 -3.39 -0.09 1.33
CA TRP A 50 -4.61 0.54 1.88
C TRP A 50 -4.48 0.83 3.38
N GLY A 51 -5.19 1.86 3.83
CA GLY A 51 -5.54 2.12 5.23
C GLY A 51 -4.45 1.78 6.25
N LYS A 52 -4.79 0.92 7.22
CA LYS A 52 -3.92 0.57 8.36
C LYS A 52 -2.64 -0.14 7.95
N ILE A 53 -2.65 -0.89 6.85
CA ILE A 53 -1.43 -1.51 6.29
C ILE A 53 -0.50 -0.41 5.77
N ARG A 54 -1.04 0.55 5.00
CA ARG A 54 -0.30 1.72 4.49
C ARG A 54 0.22 2.61 5.61
N ASP A 55 -0.59 2.84 6.65
CA ASP A 55 -0.18 3.63 7.82
C ASP A 55 1.04 2.98 8.48
N LYS A 56 0.97 1.67 8.78
CA LYS A 56 2.08 0.94 9.38
C LYS A 56 3.31 0.90 8.50
N TRP A 57 3.13 0.70 7.19
CA TRP A 57 4.24 0.72 6.23
C TRP A 57 4.93 2.09 6.18
N ASN A 58 4.17 3.18 6.19
CA ASN A 58 4.70 4.54 6.21
C ASN A 58 5.47 4.85 7.52
N GLU A 59 4.98 4.39 8.68
CA GLU A 59 5.72 4.47 9.96
C GLU A 59 7.11 3.83 9.89
N LEU A 60 7.24 2.78 9.07
CA LEU A 60 8.49 2.05 8.87
C LEU A 60 9.37 2.61 7.74
N GLY A 61 9.04 3.79 7.22
CA GLY A 61 9.78 4.46 6.15
C GLY A 61 9.25 4.20 4.72
N GLY A 62 8.10 3.52 4.60
CA GLY A 62 7.47 3.24 3.32
C GLY A 62 8.38 2.47 2.36
N SER A 63 8.33 2.85 1.08
CA SER A 63 9.09 2.19 0.00
C SER A 63 10.60 2.37 0.08
N GLN A 64 11.10 3.27 0.91
CA GLN A 64 12.54 3.42 1.20
C GLN A 64 12.90 2.88 2.58
N GLY A 65 11.93 2.29 3.28
CA GLY A 65 12.06 1.68 4.58
C GLY A 65 12.45 0.20 4.53
N LYS A 66 12.49 -0.45 5.69
CA LYS A 66 13.00 -1.83 5.85
C LYS A 66 12.22 -2.89 5.07
N LEU A 67 10.92 -2.67 4.82
CA LEU A 67 10.09 -3.61 4.07
C LEU A 67 10.24 -3.50 2.55
N GLY A 68 10.71 -2.34 2.05
CA GLY A 68 10.80 -2.05 0.63
C GLY A 68 9.44 -1.81 -0.04
N TYR A 69 9.40 -2.01 -1.36
CA TYR A 69 8.21 -1.84 -2.20
C TYR A 69 7.20 -2.98 -2.00
N PRO A 70 5.89 -2.72 -2.20
CA PRO A 70 4.91 -3.79 -2.25
C PRO A 70 5.13 -4.68 -3.47
N THR A 71 4.81 -5.96 -3.29
CA THR A 71 4.88 -7.02 -4.31
C THR A 71 3.51 -7.62 -4.62
N SER A 72 2.46 -7.17 -3.91
CA SER A 72 1.07 -7.56 -4.15
C SER A 72 0.12 -6.39 -3.85
N ASP A 73 -1.08 -6.44 -4.41
CA ASP A 73 -2.21 -5.71 -3.82
C ASP A 73 -2.62 -6.36 -2.50
N GLU A 74 -3.47 -5.68 -1.73
CA GLU A 74 -4.08 -6.25 -0.53
C GLU A 74 -5.00 -7.44 -0.88
N ILE A 75 -4.86 -8.52 -0.10
CA ILE A 75 -5.72 -9.70 -0.18
C ILE A 75 -6.43 -9.96 1.15
N ASP A 76 -7.58 -10.61 1.07
CA ASP A 76 -8.24 -11.22 2.22
C ASP A 76 -7.62 -12.59 2.53
N THR A 77 -7.24 -12.81 3.79
CA THR A 77 -6.81 -14.12 4.27
C THR A 77 -8.00 -14.97 4.71
N PRO A 78 -7.88 -16.31 4.77
CA PRO A 78 -8.95 -17.18 5.26
C PRO A 78 -9.42 -16.86 6.69
N GLU A 79 -8.56 -16.26 7.50
CA GLU A 79 -8.85 -15.82 8.87
C GLU A 79 -9.58 -14.47 8.93
N GLY A 80 -9.90 -13.87 7.78
CA GLY A 80 -10.58 -12.58 7.68
C GLY A 80 -9.66 -11.38 7.91
N HIS A 81 -8.34 -11.55 7.80
CA HIS A 81 -7.40 -10.45 7.84
C HIS A 81 -7.18 -9.87 6.43
N LYS A 82 -6.73 -8.62 6.39
CA LYS A 82 -6.15 -7.98 5.21
C LYS A 82 -4.64 -8.20 5.23
N LYS A 83 -4.03 -8.45 4.08
CA LYS A 83 -2.58 -8.65 3.96
C LYS A 83 -2.03 -8.06 2.68
N SER A 84 -0.89 -7.37 2.76
CA SER A 84 -0.04 -7.01 1.62
C SER A 84 1.36 -7.56 1.80
N THR A 85 1.99 -8.01 0.72
CA THR A 85 3.40 -8.43 0.72
C THR A 85 4.30 -7.33 0.17
N PHE A 86 5.53 -7.33 0.66
CA PHE A 86 6.59 -6.38 0.32
C PHE A 86 7.88 -7.13 0.01
N GLU A 87 8.89 -6.46 -0.52
CA GLU A 87 10.17 -7.05 -0.90
C GLU A 87 10.85 -7.82 0.25
N HIS A 88 10.68 -7.36 1.50
CA HIS A 88 11.35 -7.94 2.68
C HIS A 88 10.38 -8.34 3.79
N GLY A 89 9.13 -8.64 3.44
CA GLY A 89 8.16 -9.13 4.42
C GLY A 89 6.70 -8.95 4.01
N ALA A 90 5.84 -8.93 5.02
CA ALA A 90 4.42 -8.69 4.86
C ALA A 90 3.89 -7.85 6.02
N ILE A 91 2.77 -7.18 5.79
CA ILE A 91 1.97 -6.56 6.84
C ILE A 91 0.57 -7.16 6.77
N THR A 92 0.06 -7.56 7.93
CA THR A 92 -1.29 -8.12 8.09
C THR A 92 -2.07 -7.25 9.07
N TRP A 93 -3.34 -6.97 8.76
CA TRP A 93 -4.24 -6.20 9.61
C TRP A 93 -5.58 -6.91 9.74
N LYS A 94 -6.12 -7.02 10.95
CA LYS A 94 -7.47 -7.52 11.16
C LYS A 94 -8.45 -6.34 11.19
N PRO A 95 -9.55 -6.38 10.40
CA PRO A 95 -10.57 -5.35 10.45
C PRO A 95 -11.07 -5.06 11.87
N GLY A 96 -10.98 -3.79 12.29
CA GLY A 96 -11.35 -3.32 13.62
C GLY A 96 -10.16 -3.14 14.59
N ASP A 97 -8.99 -3.70 14.29
CA ASP A 97 -7.81 -3.51 15.12
C ASP A 97 -7.21 -2.11 14.93
N ALA A 98 -6.63 -1.57 15.99
CA ALA A 98 -6.01 -0.25 15.95
C ALA A 98 -4.73 -0.21 15.08
N GLU A 99 -3.98 -1.32 15.06
CA GLU A 99 -2.67 -1.43 14.42
C GLU A 99 -2.54 -2.68 13.54
N ALA A 100 -1.70 -2.59 12.51
CA ALA A 100 -1.30 -3.73 11.68
C ALA A 100 -0.02 -4.38 12.21
N THR A 101 0.11 -5.70 12.00
CA THR A 101 1.26 -6.50 12.42
C THR A 101 2.22 -6.73 11.26
N VAL A 102 3.52 -6.65 11.54
CA VAL A 102 4.59 -6.78 10.54
C VAL A 102 5.25 -8.15 10.70
N THR A 103 5.61 -8.77 9.59
CA THR A 103 6.43 -9.98 9.53
C THR A 103 7.54 -9.77 8.53
N TYR A 104 8.80 -9.89 8.96
CA TYR A 104 9.98 -9.79 8.09
C TYR A 104 10.32 -11.15 7.48
N SER A 105 10.96 -11.15 6.31
CA SER A 105 11.49 -12.35 5.62
C SER A 105 13.00 -12.41 5.67
#